data_AF-A0A921FAY7-F1
#
_entry.id   AF-A0A921FAY7-F1
#
_cell.length_a   1.000
_cell.length_b   1.000
_cell.length_c   1.000
_cell.angle_alpha   90.00
_cell.angle_beta   90.00
_cell.angle_gamma   90.00
#
_symmetry.space_group_name_H-M   'P 1'
#
loop_
_entity.id
_entity.type
_entity.pdbx_description
1 polymer ?
#
loop_
_entity_poly.entity_id
_entity_poly.type
_entity_poly.pdbx_seq_one_letter_code
_entity_poly.pdbx_strand_id
1 'polypeptide(L)'
;MRTLLISLMAVGLFAVSSCVNEGGQVFGELPEGVVPVSGEALEARGAVYNKDLNELKISWRTTPDPKLYKGVEVSFQALGGQSKTIRIMANPNFSSSYDYFTVVTKNPATVQYRCIWNKESGEEVSEWASADNLTVTNVASSDVFFDIVPPTFKLVTEDNVSAQVAEAYDGIVGKTDEEKKAYYTQILQIVLSSIYNSTVDAGQQPVSWIKCILGKMDYPGAVAYVSGDSEGPLMRLSSEYVEQVSTGAVSMEDATFEIRGVLIHEFSHLVQKTGAVGSNQPSCIEGMADAIRSACGGVTDANRISGALNAGVYYDENRKSGDTPCPYVWQMPYGTSGYFINWLRTYDGDFLRKMTITIEKMGSQWSLEKAVQYILGENYKMEDLWNEYIEDAKSENVG
;
A
#
# COMPACT_ATOMS: atom_id res chain seq x y z
N MET A 1 -75.68 -32.77 12.92
CA MET A 1 -76.40 -31.58 13.39
C MET A 1 -75.53 -30.86 14.41
N ARG A 2 -75.48 -29.52 14.38
CA ARG A 2 -74.69 -28.58 15.21
C ARG A 2 -73.22 -28.50 14.76
N THR A 3 -72.77 -27.52 13.98
CA THR A 3 -72.83 -26.04 14.04
C THR A 3 -71.92 -25.43 15.12
N LEU A 4 -70.99 -24.59 14.63
CA LEU A 4 -70.28 -23.41 15.19
C LEU A 4 -68.76 -23.56 15.35
N LEU A 5 -67.92 -22.91 14.52
CA LEU A 5 -67.50 -21.48 14.47
C LEU A 5 -66.41 -21.21 15.55
N ILE A 6 -65.15 -20.87 15.24
CA ILE A 6 -64.59 -19.60 14.70
C ILE A 6 -63.10 -19.87 14.35
N SER A 7 -62.65 -19.67 13.09
CA SER A 7 -61.74 -18.58 12.63
C SER A 7 -60.43 -18.42 13.42
N LEU A 8 -59.22 -18.27 12.87
CA LEU A 8 -58.77 -17.53 11.68
C LEU A 8 -57.27 -17.86 11.39
N MET A 9 -56.84 -17.66 10.14
CA MET A 9 -55.48 -17.32 9.66
C MET A 9 -54.35 -18.36 9.66
N ALA A 10 -54.28 -19.08 8.54
CA ALA A 10 -53.25 -19.04 7.50
C ALA A 10 -51.76 -18.68 7.83
N VAL A 11 -50.94 -19.57 7.26
CA VAL A 11 -49.56 -19.44 6.75
C VAL A 11 -48.41 -19.69 7.73
N GLY A 12 -47.68 -20.76 7.43
CA GLY A 12 -46.26 -20.86 7.77
C GLY A 12 -45.80 -22.29 7.94
N LEU A 13 -45.33 -22.93 6.87
CA LEU A 13 -44.37 -24.03 6.93
C LEU A 13 -43.95 -24.42 5.52
N PHE A 14 -42.72 -24.10 5.14
CA PHE A 14 -41.78 -25.07 4.58
C PHE A 14 -40.36 -24.60 4.90
N ALA A 15 -39.67 -25.40 5.69
CA ALA A 15 -38.25 -25.28 6.01
C ALA A 15 -37.42 -25.98 4.93
N VAL A 16 -36.22 -25.44 4.62
CA VAL A 16 -34.98 -26.23 4.58
C VAL A 16 -33.72 -25.34 4.60
N SER A 17 -32.80 -25.79 5.45
CA SER A 17 -31.37 -25.50 5.66
C SER A 17 -30.54 -24.69 4.66
N SER A 18 -29.64 -23.86 5.21
CA SER A 18 -28.22 -23.87 4.84
C SER A 18 -27.36 -23.46 6.05
N CYS A 19 -26.26 -24.19 6.25
CA CYS A 19 -25.24 -23.90 7.25
C CYS A 19 -24.27 -22.85 6.69
N VAL A 20 -24.09 -21.73 7.39
CA VAL A 20 -22.90 -20.87 7.29
C VAL A 20 -22.45 -20.60 8.71
N ASN A 21 -21.20 -20.93 9.00
CA ASN A 21 -20.57 -20.74 10.31
C ASN A 21 -20.27 -19.24 10.47
N GLU A 22 -21.18 -18.50 11.10
CA GLU A 22 -20.95 -17.13 11.56
C GLU A 22 -20.01 -17.18 12.78
N GLY A 23 -18.75 -16.79 12.58
CA GLY A 23 -17.80 -16.51 13.66
C GLY A 23 -18.15 -15.23 14.44
N GLY A 24 -19.42 -15.07 14.84
CA GLY A 24 -19.86 -14.01 15.73
C GLY A 24 -19.38 -14.28 17.14
N GLN A 25 -18.30 -13.65 17.56
CA GLN A 25 -18.01 -13.52 18.99
C GLN A 25 -19.00 -12.53 19.61
N VAL A 26 -19.66 -13.01 20.67
CA VAL A 26 -20.70 -12.33 21.46
C VAL A 26 -20.07 -11.22 22.30
N PHE A 27 -20.69 -10.04 22.30
CA PHE A 27 -20.25 -8.84 23.04
C PHE A 27 -20.63 -8.90 24.53
N GLY A 28 -19.86 -8.21 25.38
CA GLY A 28 -20.33 -7.75 26.68
C GLY A 28 -21.22 -6.51 26.52
N GLU A 29 -22.35 -6.48 27.22
CA GLU A 29 -23.21 -5.30 27.33
C GLU A 29 -22.54 -4.21 28.20
N LEU A 30 -22.84 -2.95 27.91
CA LEU A 30 -22.44 -1.84 28.78
C LEU A 30 -23.08 -2.02 30.17
N PRO A 31 -22.37 -1.67 31.27
CA PRO A 31 -22.94 -1.73 32.61
C PRO A 31 -24.23 -0.92 32.73
N GLU A 32 -25.16 -1.43 33.52
CA GLU A 32 -26.45 -0.80 33.78
C GLU A 32 -26.24 0.61 34.39
N GLY A 33 -26.70 1.66 33.70
CA GLY A 33 -26.62 3.06 34.15
C GLY A 33 -25.74 4.01 33.31
N VAL A 34 -25.10 3.54 32.24
CA VAL A 34 -24.37 4.42 31.31
C VAL A 34 -25.33 5.00 30.27
N VAL A 35 -25.48 6.34 30.25
CA VAL A 35 -26.23 7.06 29.21
C VAL A 35 -25.23 7.64 28.20
N PRO A 36 -25.33 7.33 26.90
CA PRO A 36 -24.43 7.88 25.89
C PRO A 36 -24.54 9.40 25.81
N VAL A 37 -23.41 10.09 25.88
CA VAL A 37 -23.34 11.54 25.67
C VAL A 37 -23.24 11.80 24.16
N SER A 38 -23.83 12.88 23.67
CA SER A 38 -23.61 13.32 22.30
C SER A 38 -22.11 13.61 22.10
N GLY A 39 -21.44 12.85 21.22
CA GLY A 39 -20.04 13.10 20.83
C GLY A 39 -18.99 12.06 21.26
N GLU A 40 -19.35 10.81 21.57
CA GLU A 40 -18.32 9.78 21.81
C GLU A 40 -17.48 9.50 20.54
N ALA A 41 -16.19 9.20 20.76
CA ALA A 41 -15.33 8.63 19.73
C ALA A 41 -16.01 7.36 19.18
N LEU A 42 -15.94 7.14 17.87
CA LEU A 42 -16.43 5.88 17.32
C LEU A 42 -15.73 4.72 18.02
N GLU A 43 -16.53 3.79 18.55
CA GLU A 43 -15.99 2.58 19.14
C GLU A 43 -15.24 1.81 18.05
N ALA A 44 -13.92 1.64 18.23
CA ALA A 44 -13.12 0.85 17.33
C ALA A 44 -13.49 -0.63 17.48
N ARG A 45 -13.85 -1.28 16.36
CA ARG A 45 -14.06 -2.72 16.25
C ARG A 45 -12.76 -3.51 16.46
N GLY A 46 -11.64 -2.94 16.02
CA GLY A 46 -10.36 -3.63 16.07
C GLY A 46 -9.25 -2.85 15.37
N ALA A 47 -8.03 -3.29 15.64
CA ALA A 47 -6.81 -2.76 15.07
C ALA A 47 -6.03 -3.90 14.39
N VAL A 48 -5.63 -3.69 13.15
CA VAL A 48 -4.82 -4.64 12.36
C VAL A 48 -3.55 -3.94 11.93
N TYR A 49 -2.40 -4.53 12.25
CA TYR A 49 -1.08 -4.02 11.90
C TYR A 49 -0.42 -4.91 10.86
N ASN A 50 -0.24 -4.40 9.64
CA ASN A 50 0.56 -5.04 8.60
C ASN A 50 2.02 -4.60 8.76
N LYS A 51 2.87 -5.53 9.20
CA LYS A 51 4.30 -5.26 9.46
C LYS A 51 5.11 -4.99 8.20
N ASP A 52 4.76 -5.62 7.09
CA ASP A 52 5.50 -5.48 5.84
C ASP A 52 5.35 -4.08 5.24
N LEU A 53 4.22 -3.42 5.54
CA LEU A 53 3.89 -2.08 5.06
C LEU A 53 3.99 -0.99 6.14
N ASN A 54 4.21 -1.39 7.40
CA ASN A 54 4.12 -0.55 8.59
C ASN A 54 2.76 0.17 8.71
N GLU A 55 1.66 -0.52 8.39
CA GLU A 55 0.32 0.06 8.36
C GLU A 55 -0.53 -0.41 9.53
N LEU A 56 -0.99 0.53 10.36
CA LEU A 56 -2.00 0.28 11.37
C LEU A 56 -3.36 0.75 10.86
N LYS A 57 -4.27 -0.20 10.65
CA LYS A 57 -5.67 0.05 10.31
C LYS A 57 -6.54 -0.07 11.56
N ILE A 58 -7.30 0.97 11.87
CA ILE A 58 -8.27 1.00 12.96
C ILE A 58 -9.67 1.10 12.34
N SER A 59 -10.49 0.07 12.57
CA SER A 59 -11.83 -0.05 11.99
C SER A 59 -12.90 0.26 13.02
N TRP A 60 -14.00 0.89 12.61
CA TRP A 60 -15.11 1.22 13.48
C TRP A 60 -16.07 0.05 13.64
N ARG A 61 -16.75 -0.02 14.80
CA ARG A 61 -17.79 -1.02 15.08
C ARG A 61 -19.04 -0.80 14.24
N THR A 62 -19.37 0.47 14.01
CA THR A 62 -20.49 0.89 13.16
C THR A 62 -20.03 2.00 12.24
N THR A 63 -20.40 1.91 10.96
CA THR A 63 -20.20 3.01 10.01
C THR A 63 -20.96 4.24 10.51
N PRO A 64 -20.29 5.38 10.73
CA PRO A 64 -20.93 6.60 11.19
C PRO A 64 -21.83 7.21 10.11
N ASP A 65 -22.77 8.06 10.51
CA ASP A 65 -23.56 8.87 9.57
C ASP A 65 -22.62 9.79 8.75
N PRO A 66 -22.55 9.64 7.41
CA PRO A 66 -21.70 10.45 6.56
C PRO A 66 -22.00 11.95 6.59
N LYS A 67 -23.19 12.35 7.06
CA LYS A 67 -23.56 13.77 7.25
C LYS A 67 -22.91 14.37 8.48
N LEU A 68 -22.68 13.55 9.50
CA LEU A 68 -22.17 13.99 10.80
C LEU A 68 -20.68 13.73 10.93
N TYR A 69 -20.18 12.59 10.47
CA TYR A 69 -18.77 12.26 10.60
C TYR A 69 -17.91 12.96 9.56
N LYS A 70 -16.88 13.66 10.04
CA LYS A 70 -15.97 14.44 9.21
C LYS A 70 -14.63 13.75 8.99
N GLY A 71 -14.19 12.90 9.91
CA GLY A 71 -12.89 12.22 9.84
C GLY A 71 -12.30 11.97 11.21
N VAL A 72 -10.98 11.76 11.26
CA VAL A 72 -10.21 11.63 12.50
C VAL A 72 -9.07 12.63 12.54
N GLU A 73 -8.77 13.09 13.73
CA GLU A 73 -7.44 13.63 14.04
C GLU A 73 -6.63 12.53 14.71
N VAL A 74 -5.39 12.33 14.27
CA VAL A 74 -4.52 11.25 14.74
C VAL A 74 -3.12 11.78 15.01
N SER A 75 -2.57 11.39 16.16
CA SER A 75 -1.20 11.67 16.57
C SER A 75 -0.42 10.35 16.66
N PHE A 76 0.77 10.29 16.08
CA PHE A 76 1.56 9.07 15.99
C PHE A 76 3.04 9.35 15.72
N GLN A 77 3.89 8.35 15.95
CA GLN A 77 5.28 8.38 15.49
C GLN A 77 5.37 7.94 14.01
N ALA A 78 5.76 8.83 13.11
CA ALA A 78 5.98 8.54 11.69
C ALA A 78 7.19 7.61 11.48
N LEU A 79 7.38 7.10 10.26
CA LEU A 79 8.46 6.16 9.94
C LEU A 79 9.88 6.69 10.23
N GLY A 80 10.07 8.00 10.07
CA GLY A 80 11.31 8.73 10.41
C GLY A 80 11.50 9.01 11.90
N GLY A 81 10.61 8.49 12.77
CA GLY A 81 10.71 8.63 14.23
C GLY A 81 10.12 9.92 14.80
N GLN A 82 9.77 10.89 13.97
CA GLN A 82 9.14 12.14 14.38
C GLN A 82 7.66 11.95 14.76
N SER A 83 7.19 12.71 15.75
CA SER A 83 5.76 12.74 16.09
C SER A 83 5.02 13.65 15.13
N LYS A 84 3.93 13.16 14.53
CA LYS A 84 3.03 13.93 13.67
C LYS A 84 1.61 13.88 14.20
N THR A 85 0.90 14.99 14.03
CA THR A 85 -0.55 15.07 14.25
C THR A 85 -1.18 15.57 12.96
N ILE A 86 -2.11 14.78 12.41
CA ILE A 86 -2.75 15.06 11.12
C ILE A 86 -4.26 14.87 11.24
N ARG A 87 -5.00 15.39 10.26
CA ARG A 87 -6.43 15.14 10.11
C ARG A 87 -6.65 14.28 8.86
N ILE A 88 -7.17 13.07 9.04
CA ILE A 88 -7.57 12.18 7.95
C ILE A 88 -9.07 12.35 7.75
N MET A 89 -9.43 13.08 6.71
CA MET A 89 -10.82 13.46 6.46
C MET A 89 -11.59 12.32 5.78
N ALA A 90 -12.83 12.10 6.21
CA ALA A 90 -13.74 11.22 5.50
C ALA A 90 -13.98 11.77 4.10
N ASN A 91 -13.86 10.90 3.10
CA ASN A 91 -13.87 11.28 1.69
C ASN A 91 -14.97 10.50 0.96
N PRO A 92 -16.02 11.18 0.46
CA PRO A 92 -17.14 10.51 -0.20
C PRO A 92 -16.74 9.78 -1.49
N ASN A 93 -15.59 10.11 -2.07
CA ASN A 93 -15.05 9.37 -3.22
C ASN A 93 -14.52 7.97 -2.86
N PHE A 94 -14.28 7.74 -1.56
CA PHE A 94 -13.76 6.50 -0.97
C PHE A 94 -14.64 6.11 0.23
N SER A 95 -15.72 5.36 -0.01
CA SER A 95 -16.67 4.98 1.04
C SER A 95 -16.02 4.28 2.25
N SER A 96 -14.90 3.58 2.03
CA SER A 96 -14.11 2.94 3.09
C SER A 96 -13.58 3.92 4.14
N SER A 97 -13.42 5.21 3.81
CA SER A 97 -12.99 6.26 4.76
C SER A 97 -13.98 6.50 5.91
N TYR A 98 -15.22 6.01 5.77
CA TYR A 98 -16.20 6.00 6.85
C TYR A 98 -16.10 4.75 7.71
N ASP A 99 -15.47 3.67 7.24
CA ASP A 99 -15.44 2.38 7.94
C ASP A 99 -14.17 2.21 8.78
N TYR A 100 -13.07 2.84 8.38
CA TYR A 100 -11.79 2.77 9.07
C TYR A 100 -10.87 3.93 8.68
N PHE A 101 -9.74 4.05 9.38
CA PHE A 101 -8.59 4.83 8.94
C PHE A 101 -7.30 4.01 9.05
N THR A 102 -6.29 4.39 8.27
CA THR A 102 -4.97 3.74 8.27
C THR A 102 -3.89 4.78 8.52
N VAL A 103 -2.94 4.46 9.39
CA VAL A 103 -1.72 5.26 9.61
C VAL A 103 -0.47 4.44 9.35
N VAL A 104 0.60 5.10 8.90
CA VAL A 104 1.89 4.46 8.66
C VAL A 104 2.84 4.75 9.83
N THR A 105 3.21 3.71 10.58
CA THR A 105 4.07 3.83 11.77
C THR A 105 4.83 2.54 12.03
N LYS A 106 6.07 2.65 12.50
CA LYS A 106 6.84 1.51 13.03
C LYS A 106 6.39 1.11 14.46
N ASN A 107 5.62 1.97 15.14
CA ASN A 107 5.24 1.80 16.54
C ASN A 107 3.73 2.07 16.78
N PRO A 108 2.87 1.06 16.55
CA PRO A 108 1.42 1.17 16.73
C PRO A 108 0.96 1.69 18.09
N ALA A 109 1.70 1.43 19.17
CA ALA A 109 1.35 1.86 20.51
C ALA A 109 1.40 3.40 20.69
N THR A 110 2.09 4.11 19.79
CA THR A 110 2.13 5.58 19.80
C THR A 110 0.89 6.23 19.19
N VAL A 111 0.03 5.45 18.55
CA VAL A 111 -1.11 5.99 17.79
C VAL A 111 -2.23 6.36 18.76
N GLN A 112 -2.54 7.66 18.79
CA GLN A 112 -3.71 8.22 19.48
C GLN A 112 -4.62 8.87 18.45
N TYR A 113 -5.93 8.76 18.61
CA TYR A 113 -6.89 9.31 17.66
C TYR A 113 -8.12 9.88 18.35
N ARG A 114 -8.81 10.81 17.69
CA ARG A 114 -10.13 11.30 18.06
C ARG A 114 -10.97 11.59 16.83
N CYS A 115 -12.27 11.34 16.91
CA CYS A 115 -13.19 11.57 15.81
C CYS A 115 -13.54 13.06 15.70
N ILE A 116 -13.75 13.52 14.47
CA ILE A 116 -14.18 14.87 14.13
C ILE A 116 -15.61 14.78 13.59
N TRP A 117 -16.49 15.62 14.13
CA TRP A 117 -17.92 15.66 13.81
C TRP A 117 -18.35 17.04 13.31
N ASN A 118 -19.25 17.07 12.34
CA ASN A 118 -19.95 18.26 11.90
C ASN A 118 -21.14 18.54 12.85
N LYS A 119 -21.27 19.80 13.29
CA LYS A 119 -22.40 20.34 14.06
C LYS A 119 -22.87 21.64 13.43
N GLU A 120 -24.06 22.11 13.80
CA GLU A 120 -24.63 23.37 13.30
C GLU A 120 -23.73 24.58 13.57
N SER A 121 -22.97 24.57 14.67
CA SER A 121 -22.07 25.65 15.10
C SER A 121 -20.60 25.47 14.69
N GLY A 122 -20.25 24.42 13.93
CA GLY A 122 -18.87 24.14 13.53
C GLY A 122 -18.44 22.68 13.74
N GLU A 123 -17.17 22.47 14.03
CA GLU A 123 -16.61 21.15 14.30
C GLU A 123 -16.62 20.83 15.79
N GLU A 124 -16.94 19.59 16.13
CA GLU A 124 -16.78 19.00 17.46
C GLU A 124 -15.79 17.84 17.37
N VAL A 125 -14.96 17.64 18.38
CA VAL A 125 -14.02 16.52 18.46
C VAL A 125 -14.30 15.69 19.69
N SER A 126 -14.15 14.37 19.57
CA SER A 126 -14.23 13.47 20.72
C SER A 126 -12.99 13.56 21.62
N GLU A 127 -13.04 12.89 22.77
CA GLU A 127 -11.85 12.59 23.56
C GLU A 127 -10.85 11.73 22.77
N TRP A 128 -9.58 11.81 23.18
CA TRP A 128 -8.51 10.98 22.62
C TRP A 128 -8.66 9.53 23.07
N ALA A 129 -8.64 8.63 22.10
CA ALA A 129 -8.47 7.20 22.29
C ALA A 129 -7.04 6.79 21.94
N SER A 130 -6.56 5.70 22.54
CA SER A 130 -5.25 5.11 22.24
C SER A 130 -5.42 3.78 21.50
N ALA A 131 -4.63 3.56 20.45
CA ALA A 131 -4.54 2.27 19.79
C ALA A 131 -3.97 1.19 20.72
N ASP A 132 -3.17 1.57 21.72
CA ASP A 132 -2.62 0.66 22.74
C ASP A 132 -3.70 0.05 23.65
N ASN A 133 -4.88 0.70 23.73
CA ASN A 133 -6.04 0.14 24.43
C ASN A 133 -6.79 -0.91 23.60
N LEU A 134 -6.43 -1.09 22.33
CA LEU A 134 -7.04 -2.06 21.42
C LEU A 134 -6.19 -3.34 21.37
N THR A 135 -6.84 -4.48 21.16
CA THR A 135 -6.10 -5.70 20.80
C THR A 135 -5.61 -5.57 19.35
N VAL A 136 -4.33 -5.27 19.16
CA VAL A 136 -3.72 -5.16 17.84
C VAL A 136 -3.40 -6.55 17.28
N THR A 137 -4.03 -6.89 16.17
CA THR A 137 -3.75 -8.13 15.43
C THR A 137 -2.64 -7.86 14.41
N ASN A 138 -1.55 -8.61 14.49
CA ASN A 138 -0.46 -8.51 13.51
C ASN A 138 -0.75 -9.42 12.33
N VAL A 139 -0.58 -8.91 11.12
CA VAL A 139 -0.72 -9.67 9.87
C VAL A 139 0.49 -9.41 8.97
N ALA A 140 0.80 -10.37 8.11
CA ALA A 140 1.68 -10.21 6.97
C ALA A 140 0.87 -9.91 5.70
N SER A 141 1.52 -9.36 4.68
CA SER A 141 0.92 -9.14 3.35
C SER A 141 0.44 -10.46 2.72
N SER A 142 1.15 -11.56 2.98
CA SER A 142 0.73 -12.91 2.58
C SER A 142 -0.59 -13.36 3.22
N ASP A 143 -0.93 -12.85 4.40
CA ASP A 143 -2.20 -13.18 5.08
C ASP A 143 -3.38 -12.45 4.45
N VAL A 144 -3.15 -11.26 3.89
CA VAL A 144 -4.18 -10.45 3.21
C VAL A 144 -4.49 -11.01 1.81
N PHE A 145 -3.46 -11.53 1.13
CA PHE A 145 -3.55 -12.08 -0.23
C PHE A 145 -3.29 -13.59 -0.25
N PHE A 146 -3.76 -14.31 0.77
CA PHE A 146 -3.51 -15.74 0.93
C PHE A 146 -4.19 -16.60 -0.15
N ASP A 147 -5.27 -16.10 -0.75
CA ASP A 147 -6.12 -16.79 -1.72
C ASP A 147 -5.82 -16.42 -3.18
N ILE A 148 -4.72 -15.69 -3.43
CA ILE A 148 -4.27 -15.47 -4.82
C ILE A 148 -3.91 -16.80 -5.46
N VAL A 149 -4.21 -16.93 -6.75
CA VAL A 149 -3.69 -17.99 -7.59
C VAL A 149 -2.34 -17.51 -8.14
N PRO A 150 -1.22 -18.18 -7.81
CA PRO A 150 0.08 -17.81 -8.35
C PRO A 150 0.10 -17.89 -9.89
N PRO A 151 0.93 -17.09 -10.56
CA PRO A 151 1.10 -17.23 -12.00
C PRO A 151 1.73 -18.59 -12.33
N THR A 152 1.50 -19.06 -13.55
CA THR A 152 2.34 -20.13 -14.09
C THR A 152 3.73 -19.57 -14.34
N PHE A 153 4.74 -20.10 -13.64
CA PHE A 153 6.12 -19.67 -13.76
C PHE A 153 6.89 -20.51 -14.78
N LYS A 154 7.64 -19.84 -15.65
CA LYS A 154 8.73 -20.45 -16.43
C LYS A 154 10.05 -19.92 -15.89
N LEU A 155 10.81 -20.76 -15.19
CA LEU A 155 12.13 -20.41 -14.65
C LEU A 155 13.21 -20.77 -15.67
N VAL A 156 14.11 -19.83 -15.96
CA VAL A 156 15.19 -20.01 -16.93
C VAL A 156 16.49 -19.50 -16.33
N THR A 157 17.54 -20.31 -16.40
CA THR A 157 18.92 -19.89 -16.17
C THR A 157 19.66 -20.03 -17.48
N GLU A 158 20.26 -18.95 -17.98
CA GLU A 158 20.97 -18.96 -19.26
C GLU A 158 22.28 -19.76 -19.19
N ASP A 159 22.68 -20.36 -20.31
CA ASP A 159 23.84 -21.28 -20.38
C ASP A 159 25.18 -20.62 -19.97
N ASN A 160 25.28 -19.29 -20.08
CA ASN A 160 26.46 -18.53 -19.70
C ASN A 160 26.53 -18.18 -18.21
N VAL A 161 25.51 -18.56 -17.42
CA VAL A 161 25.51 -18.37 -15.96
C VAL A 161 26.39 -19.45 -15.32
N SER A 162 27.41 -19.03 -14.57
CA SER A 162 28.30 -19.97 -13.88
C SER A 162 27.59 -20.68 -12.72
N ALA A 163 28.08 -21.86 -12.32
CA ALA A 163 27.52 -22.60 -11.19
C ALA A 163 27.58 -21.81 -9.86
N GLN A 164 28.61 -20.97 -9.69
CA GLN A 164 28.76 -20.12 -8.50
C GLN A 164 27.69 -19.02 -8.46
N VAL A 165 27.41 -18.40 -9.62
CA VAL A 165 26.34 -17.41 -9.75
C VAL A 165 24.97 -18.04 -9.52
N ALA A 166 24.73 -19.25 -10.06
CA ALA A 166 23.50 -19.98 -9.82
C ALA A 166 23.32 -20.33 -8.33
N GLU A 167 24.37 -20.77 -7.64
CA GLU A 167 24.33 -21.05 -6.20
C GLU A 167 24.09 -19.79 -5.36
N ALA A 168 24.70 -18.66 -5.72
CA ALA A 168 24.44 -17.38 -5.07
C ALA A 168 22.99 -16.93 -5.27
N TYR A 169 22.44 -17.08 -6.47
CA TYR A 169 21.03 -16.81 -6.76
C TYR A 169 20.09 -17.72 -5.96
N ASP A 170 20.40 -19.02 -5.88
CA ASP A 170 19.64 -19.98 -5.06
C ASP A 170 19.61 -19.56 -3.58
N GLY A 171 20.69 -18.96 -3.07
CA GLY A 171 20.76 -18.41 -1.72
C GLY A 171 19.82 -17.22 -1.47
N ILE A 172 19.34 -16.56 -2.53
CA ILE A 172 18.50 -15.35 -2.45
C ILE A 172 17.03 -15.70 -2.71
N VAL A 173 16.75 -16.45 -3.78
CA VAL A 173 15.37 -16.73 -4.22
C VAL A 173 14.89 -18.14 -3.91
N GLY A 174 15.75 -18.99 -3.34
CA GLY A 174 15.46 -20.40 -3.06
C GLY A 174 16.10 -21.36 -4.06
N LYS A 175 16.36 -22.58 -3.62
CA LYS A 175 17.19 -23.57 -4.35
C LYS A 175 16.39 -24.39 -5.36
N THR A 176 15.20 -24.81 -4.97
CA THR A 176 14.28 -25.58 -5.82
C THR A 176 13.38 -24.67 -6.64
N ASP A 177 12.78 -25.22 -7.70
CA ASP A 177 11.79 -24.50 -8.49
C ASP A 177 10.58 -24.08 -7.63
N GLU A 178 10.16 -24.94 -6.69
CA GLU A 178 9.06 -24.68 -5.77
C GLU A 178 9.38 -23.50 -4.84
N GLU A 179 10.60 -23.45 -4.27
CA GLU A 179 11.04 -22.34 -3.42
C GLU A 179 11.13 -21.03 -4.21
N LYS A 180 11.65 -21.05 -5.44
CA LYS A 180 11.69 -19.88 -6.33
C LYS A 180 10.29 -19.35 -6.65
N LYS A 181 9.37 -20.25 -7.00
CA LYS A 181 7.96 -19.89 -7.25
C LYS A 181 7.31 -19.29 -5.99
N ALA A 182 7.58 -19.87 -4.82
CA ALA A 182 7.09 -19.33 -3.55
C ALA A 182 7.65 -17.93 -3.27
N TYR A 183 8.95 -17.72 -3.48
CA TYR A 183 9.59 -16.41 -3.33
C TYR A 183 8.95 -15.36 -4.25
N TYR A 184 8.83 -15.63 -5.54
CA TYR A 184 8.19 -14.68 -6.48
C TYR A 184 6.71 -14.44 -6.17
N THR A 185 6.01 -15.47 -5.69
CA THR A 185 4.62 -15.32 -5.24
C THR A 185 4.54 -14.39 -4.02
N GLN A 186 5.46 -14.50 -3.07
CA GLN A 186 5.52 -13.60 -1.91
C GLN A 186 5.83 -12.16 -2.33
N ILE A 187 6.73 -11.94 -3.28
CA ILE A 187 6.98 -10.61 -3.86
C ILE A 187 5.68 -10.04 -4.45
N LEU A 188 4.96 -10.84 -5.24
CA LEU A 188 3.68 -10.43 -5.82
C LEU A 188 2.64 -10.10 -4.74
N GLN A 189 2.50 -10.91 -3.69
CA GLN A 189 1.57 -10.65 -2.58
C GLN A 189 1.88 -9.35 -1.85
N ILE A 190 3.15 -9.05 -1.63
CA ILE A 190 3.60 -7.80 -0.99
C ILE A 190 3.28 -6.59 -1.88
N VAL A 191 3.58 -6.67 -3.18
CA VAL A 191 3.22 -5.63 -4.16
C VAL A 191 1.71 -5.41 -4.16
N LEU A 192 0.91 -6.47 -4.33
CA LEU A 192 -0.55 -6.39 -4.34
C LEU A 192 -1.09 -5.78 -3.04
N SER A 193 -0.54 -6.17 -1.89
CA SER A 193 -0.95 -5.63 -0.59
C SER A 193 -0.75 -4.13 -0.46
N SER A 194 0.25 -3.57 -1.14
CA SER A 194 0.53 -2.12 -1.08
C SER A 194 -0.42 -1.27 -1.93
N ILE A 195 -1.03 -1.84 -2.98
CA ILE A 195 -1.83 -1.08 -3.98
C ILE A 195 -3.26 -1.56 -4.18
N TYR A 196 -3.62 -2.69 -3.56
CA TYR A 196 -4.98 -3.24 -3.50
C TYR A 196 -5.32 -3.62 -2.04
N ASN A 197 -6.62 -3.71 -1.75
CA ASN A 197 -7.17 -4.06 -0.45
C ASN A 197 -7.37 -5.59 -0.27
N SER A 198 -7.54 -6.33 -1.37
CA SER A 198 -7.90 -7.75 -1.38
C SER A 198 -7.70 -8.41 -2.75
N THR A 199 -8.02 -9.69 -2.84
CA THR A 199 -8.12 -10.41 -4.11
C THR A 199 -9.39 -10.08 -4.91
N VAL A 200 -10.40 -9.48 -4.28
CA VAL A 200 -11.63 -9.07 -4.97
C VAL A 200 -11.37 -7.86 -5.87
N ASP A 201 -10.55 -6.91 -5.45
CA ASP A 201 -10.18 -5.72 -6.22
C ASP A 201 -8.97 -5.95 -7.12
N ALA A 202 -7.98 -6.74 -6.69
CA ALA A 202 -6.86 -7.12 -7.57
C ALA A 202 -7.25 -8.13 -8.66
N GLY A 203 -8.30 -8.93 -8.42
CA GLY A 203 -8.55 -10.18 -9.12
C GLY A 203 -7.78 -11.34 -8.48
N GLN A 204 -8.38 -12.53 -8.45
CA GLN A 204 -7.79 -13.70 -7.79
C GLN A 204 -6.50 -14.20 -8.49
N GLN A 205 -6.36 -13.95 -9.79
CA GLN A 205 -5.16 -14.27 -10.56
C GLN A 205 -4.72 -13.04 -11.38
N PRO A 206 -4.11 -12.03 -10.74
CA PRO A 206 -3.79 -10.76 -11.40
C PRO A 206 -2.67 -10.90 -12.45
N VAL A 207 -1.80 -11.90 -12.27
CA VAL A 207 -0.80 -12.33 -13.25
C VAL A 207 -1.06 -13.80 -13.55
N SER A 208 -1.36 -14.15 -14.80
CA SER A 208 -1.66 -15.53 -15.20
C SER A 208 -0.39 -16.34 -15.49
N TRP A 209 0.65 -15.68 -16.00
CA TRP A 209 1.89 -16.30 -16.44
C TRP A 209 3.05 -15.31 -16.38
N ILE A 210 4.25 -15.79 -16.04
CA ILE A 210 5.49 -15.02 -16.12
C ILE A 210 6.70 -15.92 -16.37
N LYS A 211 7.63 -15.46 -17.22
CA LYS A 211 8.96 -16.05 -17.35
C LYS A 211 9.97 -15.29 -16.49
N CYS A 212 10.70 -16.01 -15.63
CA CYS A 212 11.74 -15.46 -14.77
C CYS A 212 13.11 -15.96 -15.26
N ILE A 213 13.98 -15.04 -15.69
CA ILE A 213 15.27 -15.34 -16.28
C ILE A 213 16.39 -14.87 -15.36
N LEU A 214 17.32 -15.75 -15.00
CA LEU A 214 18.64 -15.36 -14.53
C LEU A 214 19.59 -15.35 -15.72
N GLY A 215 20.16 -14.19 -16.05
CA GLY A 215 20.98 -14.06 -17.25
C GLY A 215 21.65 -12.71 -17.41
N LYS A 216 22.35 -12.54 -18.53
CA LYS A 216 23.07 -11.29 -18.81
C LYS A 216 22.08 -10.16 -19.11
N MET A 217 22.40 -8.94 -18.69
CA MET A 217 21.57 -7.76 -18.97
C MET A 217 21.80 -7.17 -20.35
N ASP A 218 20.74 -6.62 -20.92
CA ASP A 218 20.78 -5.94 -22.22
C ASP A 218 21.45 -4.55 -22.12
N TYR A 219 21.47 -3.96 -20.92
CA TYR A 219 22.08 -2.68 -20.64
C TYR A 219 22.96 -2.74 -19.37
N PRO A 220 24.14 -2.09 -19.38
CA PRO A 220 25.05 -2.13 -18.24
C PRO A 220 24.44 -1.54 -16.96
N GLY A 221 24.70 -2.18 -15.83
CA GLY A 221 24.34 -1.67 -14.49
C GLY A 221 22.92 -1.99 -14.02
N ALA A 222 22.10 -2.66 -14.83
CA ALA A 222 20.77 -3.10 -14.42
C ALA A 222 20.84 -4.29 -13.46
N VAL A 223 19.98 -4.29 -12.45
CA VAL A 223 19.83 -5.42 -11.51
C VAL A 223 18.71 -6.35 -11.97
N ALA A 224 17.55 -5.80 -12.30
CA ALA A 224 16.45 -6.53 -12.91
C ALA A 224 15.66 -5.63 -13.88
N TYR A 225 14.78 -6.23 -14.67
CA TYR A 225 13.70 -5.53 -15.37
C TYR A 225 12.52 -6.44 -15.63
N VAL A 226 11.32 -5.86 -15.78
CA VAL A 226 10.16 -6.50 -16.40
C VAL A 226 9.92 -5.95 -17.82
N SER A 227 9.69 -6.87 -18.76
CA SER A 227 9.32 -6.55 -20.14
C SER A 227 8.40 -7.64 -20.70
N GLY A 228 8.34 -7.79 -22.03
CA GLY A 228 7.62 -8.89 -22.66
C GLY A 228 8.35 -9.40 -23.90
N ASP A 229 8.12 -10.67 -24.22
CA ASP A 229 8.55 -11.30 -25.46
C ASP A 229 7.43 -12.12 -26.10
N SER A 230 7.77 -12.99 -27.06
CA SER A 230 6.79 -13.81 -27.78
C SER A 230 5.98 -14.78 -26.90
N GLU A 231 6.45 -15.10 -25.70
CA GLU A 231 5.75 -15.97 -24.75
C GLU A 231 4.86 -15.19 -23.77
N GLY A 232 5.10 -13.89 -23.60
CA GLY A 232 4.35 -13.02 -22.67
C GLY A 232 5.28 -12.20 -21.77
N PRO A 233 4.80 -11.76 -20.60
CA PRO A 233 5.57 -11.00 -19.63
C PRO A 233 6.80 -11.77 -19.12
N LEU A 234 7.93 -11.08 -19.03
CA LEU A 234 9.15 -11.66 -18.48
C LEU A 234 9.78 -10.71 -17.44
N MET A 235 10.39 -11.30 -16.43
CA MET A 235 11.32 -10.63 -15.52
C MET A 235 12.71 -11.21 -15.77
N ARG A 236 13.70 -10.34 -16.00
CA ARG A 236 15.11 -10.72 -16.08
C ARG A 236 15.85 -10.20 -14.85
N LEU A 237 16.67 -11.06 -14.24
CA LEU A 237 17.59 -10.74 -13.15
C LEU A 237 19.04 -10.89 -13.64
N SER A 238 19.89 -9.95 -13.23
CA SER A 238 21.26 -9.80 -13.72
C SER A 238 22.18 -10.85 -13.10
N SER A 239 22.68 -11.77 -13.92
CA SER A 239 23.73 -12.70 -13.52
C SER A 239 25.03 -11.97 -13.16
N GLU A 240 25.30 -10.83 -13.81
CA GLU A 240 26.49 -9.99 -13.55
C GLU A 240 26.39 -9.29 -12.18
N TYR A 241 25.19 -8.91 -11.74
CA TYR A 241 24.98 -8.39 -10.38
C TYR A 241 25.16 -9.51 -9.34
N VAL A 242 24.56 -10.68 -9.56
CA VAL A 242 24.68 -11.82 -8.65
C VAL A 242 26.13 -12.34 -8.56
N GLU A 243 26.92 -12.22 -9.63
CA GLU A 243 28.35 -12.55 -9.61
C GLU A 243 29.15 -11.70 -8.60
N GLN A 244 28.69 -10.49 -8.27
CA GLN A 244 29.33 -9.66 -7.25
C GLN A 244 29.26 -10.30 -5.86
N VAL A 245 28.25 -11.14 -5.60
CA VAL A 245 28.17 -11.94 -4.37
C VAL A 245 29.23 -13.03 -4.38
N SER A 246 29.36 -13.74 -5.49
CA SER A 246 30.32 -14.84 -5.66
C SER A 246 31.78 -14.36 -5.56
N THR A 247 32.04 -13.13 -6.00
CA THR A 247 33.37 -12.50 -5.93
C THR A 247 33.63 -11.77 -4.61
N GLY A 248 32.64 -11.69 -3.72
CA GLY A 248 32.73 -10.97 -2.45
C GLY A 248 32.73 -9.44 -2.58
N ALA A 249 32.38 -8.91 -3.76
CA ALA A 249 32.23 -7.47 -3.99
C ALA A 249 30.96 -6.91 -3.33
N VAL A 250 29.92 -7.73 -3.17
CA VAL A 250 28.68 -7.43 -2.44
C VAL A 250 28.39 -8.57 -1.46
N SER A 251 27.90 -8.26 -0.26
CA SER A 251 27.52 -9.29 0.70
C SER A 251 26.23 -10.01 0.28
N MET A 252 26.01 -11.24 0.77
CA MET A 252 24.75 -11.97 0.52
C MET A 252 23.54 -11.20 1.07
N GLU A 253 23.69 -10.52 2.21
CA GLU A 253 22.63 -9.73 2.83
C GLU A 253 22.26 -8.51 1.99
N ASP A 254 23.25 -7.74 1.55
CA ASP A 254 23.03 -6.56 0.69
C ASP A 254 22.41 -6.95 -0.66
N ALA A 255 22.90 -8.05 -1.26
CA ALA A 255 22.33 -8.56 -2.51
C ALA A 255 20.89 -9.06 -2.32
N THR A 256 20.59 -9.73 -1.20
CA THR A 256 19.22 -10.16 -0.88
C THR A 256 18.29 -8.96 -0.73
N PHE A 257 18.75 -7.92 -0.03
CA PHE A 257 18.00 -6.68 0.13
C PHE A 257 17.74 -5.98 -1.21
N GLU A 258 18.78 -5.78 -2.02
CA GLU A 258 18.67 -5.08 -3.30
C GLU A 258 17.82 -5.86 -4.30
N ILE A 259 18.05 -7.17 -4.44
CA ILE A 259 17.28 -8.01 -5.36
C ILE A 259 15.81 -8.07 -4.93
N ARG A 260 15.52 -8.21 -3.64
CA ARG A 260 14.14 -8.13 -3.14
C ARG A 260 13.50 -6.79 -3.50
N GLY A 261 14.21 -5.68 -3.24
CA GLY A 261 13.71 -4.33 -3.52
C GLY A 261 13.45 -4.11 -5.00
N VAL A 262 14.40 -4.42 -5.87
CA VAL A 262 14.23 -4.28 -7.31
C VAL A 262 13.13 -5.20 -7.83
N LEU A 263 13.00 -6.44 -7.34
CA LEU A 263 11.89 -7.30 -7.75
C LEU A 263 10.53 -6.75 -7.34
N ILE A 264 10.42 -6.07 -6.19
CA ILE A 264 9.18 -5.37 -5.80
C ILE A 264 8.87 -4.24 -6.80
N HIS A 265 9.88 -3.46 -7.20
CA HIS A 265 9.72 -2.44 -8.24
C HIS A 265 9.23 -3.08 -9.54
N GLU A 266 9.91 -4.11 -10.04
CA GLU A 266 9.58 -4.72 -11.32
C GLU A 266 8.23 -5.44 -11.31
N PHE A 267 7.89 -6.12 -10.22
CA PHE A 267 6.59 -6.78 -10.09
C PHE A 267 5.45 -5.76 -9.96
N SER A 268 5.73 -4.53 -9.54
CA SER A 268 4.74 -3.45 -9.59
C SER A 268 4.27 -3.19 -11.02
N HIS A 269 5.17 -3.20 -12.00
CA HIS A 269 4.82 -3.02 -13.42
C HIS A 269 3.86 -4.08 -13.96
N LEU A 270 3.83 -5.28 -13.36
CA LEU A 270 2.93 -6.37 -13.78
C LEU A 270 1.47 -6.12 -13.40
N VAL A 271 1.23 -5.37 -12.32
CA VAL A 271 -0.10 -5.27 -11.68
C VAL A 271 -0.58 -3.85 -11.46
N GLN A 272 0.28 -2.85 -11.58
CA GLN A 272 -0.11 -1.45 -11.43
C GLN A 272 -1.00 -1.00 -12.58
N LYS A 273 -1.97 -0.16 -12.26
CA LYS A 273 -2.78 0.49 -13.29
C LYS A 273 -1.98 1.64 -13.89
N THR A 274 -2.02 1.74 -15.21
CA THR A 274 -1.42 2.84 -15.95
C THR A 274 -2.51 3.59 -16.71
N GLY A 275 -2.37 4.91 -16.80
CA GLY A 275 -3.30 5.80 -17.52
C GLY A 275 -2.60 6.56 -18.64
N ALA A 276 -3.34 7.36 -19.41
CA ALA A 276 -2.75 8.28 -20.38
C ALA A 276 -2.30 9.57 -19.67
N VAL A 277 -1.05 9.64 -19.21
CA VAL A 277 -0.64 10.57 -18.14
C VAL A 277 0.30 11.71 -18.55
N GLY A 278 0.59 11.89 -19.84
CA GLY A 278 1.34 13.04 -20.36
C GLY A 278 2.67 13.28 -19.61
N SER A 279 2.91 14.52 -19.14
CA SER A 279 4.09 14.87 -18.34
C SER A 279 4.21 14.15 -16.99
N ASN A 280 3.13 13.52 -16.51
CA ASN A 280 3.13 12.73 -15.28
C ASN A 280 3.41 11.24 -15.55
N GLN A 281 3.68 10.85 -16.80
CA GLN A 281 3.99 9.47 -17.14
C GLN A 281 5.16 8.89 -16.36
N PRO A 282 6.29 9.59 -16.20
CA PRO A 282 7.43 9.03 -15.49
C PRO A 282 7.12 8.78 -14.00
N SER A 283 6.43 9.70 -13.32
CA SER A 283 6.03 9.50 -11.91
C SER A 283 4.88 8.51 -11.73
N CYS A 284 3.94 8.43 -12.69
CA CYS A 284 2.84 7.46 -12.65
C CYS A 284 3.33 6.02 -12.79
N ILE A 285 4.37 5.79 -13.61
CA ILE A 285 4.85 4.44 -13.91
C ILE A 285 6.03 4.08 -13.00
N GLU A 286 7.15 4.78 -13.13
CA GLU A 286 8.37 4.47 -12.39
C GLU A 286 8.33 5.01 -10.96
N GLY A 287 7.72 6.19 -10.77
CA GLY A 287 7.51 6.74 -9.44
C GLY A 287 6.60 5.84 -8.59
N MET A 288 5.51 5.33 -9.15
CA MET A 288 4.63 4.39 -8.45
C MET A 288 5.37 3.09 -8.07
N ALA A 289 6.13 2.51 -9.00
CA ALA A 289 6.93 1.32 -8.73
C ALA A 289 7.95 1.54 -7.59
N ASP A 290 8.63 2.69 -7.54
CA ASP A 290 9.54 3.02 -6.43
C ASP A 290 8.81 3.43 -5.13
N ALA A 291 7.59 3.96 -5.22
CA ALA A 291 6.76 4.19 -4.04
C ALA A 291 6.37 2.87 -3.38
N ILE A 292 5.99 1.87 -4.18
CA ILE A 292 5.70 0.50 -3.73
C ILE A 292 6.96 -0.15 -3.17
N ARG A 293 8.09 -0.06 -3.89
CA ARG A 293 9.41 -0.53 -3.42
C ARG A 293 9.72 0.03 -2.04
N SER A 294 9.55 1.34 -1.85
CA SER A 294 9.81 2.01 -0.58
C SER A 294 8.82 1.59 0.51
N ALA A 295 7.52 1.51 0.21
CA ALA A 295 6.48 1.10 1.15
C ALA A 295 6.68 -0.33 1.69
N CYS A 296 7.19 -1.22 0.85
CA CYS A 296 7.42 -2.64 1.14
C CYS A 296 8.81 -2.94 1.73
N GLY A 297 9.55 -1.90 2.14
CA GLY A 297 10.87 -2.03 2.78
C GLY A 297 12.00 -2.42 1.82
N GLY A 298 11.85 -2.17 0.52
CA GLY A 298 12.87 -2.41 -0.51
C GLY A 298 13.85 -1.23 -0.71
N VAL A 299 13.81 -0.24 0.16
CA VAL A 299 14.64 0.98 0.12
C VAL A 299 15.05 1.34 1.54
N THR A 300 16.32 1.70 1.77
CA THR A 300 16.78 2.14 3.09
C THR A 300 16.36 3.57 3.37
N ASP A 301 16.27 3.95 4.66
CA ASP A 301 16.03 5.34 5.05
C ASP A 301 17.11 6.29 4.47
N ALA A 302 18.37 5.84 4.40
CA ALA A 302 19.46 6.59 3.78
C ALA A 302 19.23 6.85 2.28
N ASN A 303 18.73 5.86 1.52
CA ASN A 303 18.40 6.06 0.11
C ASN A 303 17.23 7.04 -0.05
N ARG A 304 16.21 6.95 0.79
CA ARG A 304 15.05 7.86 0.77
C ARG A 304 15.48 9.30 1.04
N ILE A 305 16.22 9.52 2.13
CA ILE A 305 16.74 10.83 2.54
C ILE A 305 17.66 11.39 1.45
N SER A 306 18.59 10.60 0.93
CA SER A 306 19.47 11.02 -0.16
C SER A 306 18.69 11.41 -1.41
N GLY A 307 17.65 10.64 -1.78
CA GLY A 307 16.77 10.97 -2.90
C GLY A 307 16.06 12.31 -2.71
N ALA A 308 15.54 12.58 -1.51
CA ALA A 308 14.90 13.85 -1.16
C ALA A 308 15.87 15.04 -1.28
N LEU A 309 17.02 14.94 -0.61
CA LEU A 309 17.98 16.05 -0.49
C LEU A 309 18.72 16.34 -1.81
N ASN A 310 18.75 15.39 -2.75
CA ASN A 310 19.37 15.54 -4.07
C ASN A 310 18.35 15.68 -5.22
N ALA A 311 17.06 15.85 -4.93
CA ALA A 311 16.01 15.92 -5.95
C ALA A 311 16.11 17.13 -6.90
N GLY A 312 16.83 18.18 -6.50
CA GLY A 312 16.98 19.43 -7.24
C GLY A 312 15.89 20.47 -6.91
N VAL A 313 15.78 21.51 -7.75
CA VAL A 313 14.83 22.63 -7.53
C VAL A 313 13.38 22.19 -7.75
N TYR A 314 12.41 22.81 -7.07
CA TYR A 314 11.00 22.44 -7.21
C TYR A 314 10.49 22.54 -8.66
N TYR A 315 10.79 23.64 -9.35
CA TYR A 315 10.39 23.91 -10.73
C TYR A 315 11.59 24.21 -11.62
N ASP A 316 11.63 23.60 -12.81
CA ASP A 316 12.56 23.90 -13.89
C ASP A 316 11.86 23.62 -15.23
N GLU A 317 11.57 24.67 -16.00
CA GLU A 317 10.87 24.57 -17.29
C GLU A 317 11.57 23.66 -18.33
N ASN A 318 12.88 23.46 -18.17
CA ASN A 318 13.70 22.66 -19.09
C ASN A 318 13.86 21.20 -18.63
N ARG A 319 13.34 20.83 -17.46
CA ARG A 319 13.45 19.47 -16.93
C ARG A 319 12.65 18.47 -17.75
N LYS A 320 13.28 17.33 -18.05
CA LYS A 320 12.68 16.22 -18.80
C LYS A 320 13.13 14.88 -18.24
N SER A 321 12.31 13.86 -18.46
CA SER A 321 12.68 12.45 -18.32
C SER A 321 12.56 11.81 -19.71
N GLY A 322 13.71 11.47 -20.31
CA GLY A 322 13.77 11.22 -21.75
C GLY A 322 13.23 12.42 -22.53
N ASP A 323 12.28 12.17 -23.43
CA ASP A 323 11.61 13.22 -24.20
C ASP A 323 10.38 13.83 -23.48
N THR A 324 10.02 13.32 -22.29
CA THR A 324 8.82 13.75 -21.56
C THR A 324 9.11 14.97 -20.69
N PRO A 325 8.45 16.12 -20.89
CA PRO A 325 8.59 17.28 -20.02
C PRO A 325 8.16 16.97 -18.59
N CYS A 326 9.00 17.32 -17.61
CA CYS A 326 8.77 17.10 -16.18
C CYS A 326 9.12 18.37 -15.39
N PRO A 327 8.44 19.51 -15.65
CA PRO A 327 8.86 20.79 -15.09
C PRO A 327 8.85 20.84 -13.57
N TYR A 328 8.03 20.02 -12.91
CA TYR A 328 8.04 19.88 -11.45
C TYR A 328 8.83 18.66 -11.01
N VAL A 329 9.54 18.78 -9.88
CA VAL A 329 10.51 17.76 -9.42
C VAL A 329 9.84 16.42 -9.12
N TRP A 330 8.62 16.45 -8.56
CA TRP A 330 7.81 15.27 -8.27
C TRP A 330 7.27 14.56 -9.53
N GLN A 331 7.52 15.07 -10.74
CA GLN A 331 7.22 14.40 -12.00
C GLN A 331 8.36 13.51 -12.49
N MET A 332 9.56 13.65 -11.90
CA MET A 332 10.70 12.81 -12.25
C MET A 332 10.45 11.35 -11.84
N PRO A 333 10.91 10.37 -12.62
CA PRO A 333 10.69 8.94 -12.31
C PRO A 333 11.48 8.49 -11.09
N TYR A 334 11.29 7.22 -10.72
CA TYR A 334 12.06 6.51 -9.71
C TYR A 334 12.03 7.22 -8.34
N GLY A 335 13.08 7.05 -7.54
CA GLY A 335 13.15 7.53 -6.16
C GLY A 335 12.77 8.99 -5.95
N THR A 336 12.97 9.89 -6.92
CA THR A 336 12.58 11.30 -6.75
C THR A 336 11.08 11.47 -6.50
N SER A 337 10.23 10.89 -7.35
CA SER A 337 8.78 10.94 -7.12
C SER A 337 8.31 9.80 -6.23
N GLY A 338 8.88 8.60 -6.36
CA GLY A 338 8.42 7.42 -5.63
C GLY A 338 8.56 7.56 -4.12
N TYR A 339 9.66 8.13 -3.64
CA TYR A 339 9.86 8.34 -2.21
C TYR A 339 8.94 9.42 -1.65
N PHE A 340 8.66 10.46 -2.43
CA PHE A 340 7.67 11.47 -2.08
C PHE A 340 6.25 10.87 -2.05
N ILE A 341 5.87 10.06 -3.03
CA ILE A 341 4.59 9.36 -3.07
C ILE A 341 4.43 8.42 -1.87
N ASN A 342 5.47 7.66 -1.50
CA ASN A 342 5.44 6.84 -0.28
C ASN A 342 5.29 7.71 0.98
N TRP A 343 5.98 8.85 1.04
CA TRP A 343 5.86 9.79 2.17
C TRP A 343 4.43 10.35 2.32
N LEU A 344 3.69 10.55 1.23
CA LEU A 344 2.28 10.99 1.28
C LEU A 344 1.36 10.02 2.05
N ARG A 345 1.75 8.76 2.22
CA ARG A 345 1.04 7.81 3.10
C ARG A 345 1.02 8.24 4.56
N THR A 346 1.87 9.20 4.95
CA THR A 346 1.80 9.87 6.25
C THR A 346 0.41 10.48 6.46
N TYR A 347 -0.22 11.07 5.44
CA TYR A 347 -1.53 11.72 5.57
C TYR A 347 -2.71 10.77 5.38
N ASP A 348 -2.48 9.61 4.77
CA ASP A 348 -3.48 8.58 4.55
C ASP A 348 -2.77 7.26 4.30
N GLY A 349 -2.82 6.31 5.24
CA GLY A 349 -2.08 5.04 5.08
C GLY A 349 -2.51 4.23 3.85
N ASP A 350 -3.71 4.47 3.32
CA ASP A 350 -4.21 3.84 2.09
C ASP A 350 -3.83 4.61 0.82
N PHE A 351 -2.96 5.63 0.89
CA PHE A 351 -2.69 6.55 -0.22
C PHE A 351 -2.37 5.83 -1.54
N LEU A 352 -1.50 4.80 -1.52
CA LEU A 352 -1.15 4.04 -2.72
C LEU A 352 -2.37 3.29 -3.31
N ARG A 353 -3.17 2.63 -2.47
CA ARG A 353 -4.41 1.95 -2.89
C ARG A 353 -5.41 2.93 -3.50
N LYS A 354 -5.57 4.10 -2.88
CA LYS A 354 -6.45 5.16 -3.37
C LYS A 354 -5.91 5.78 -4.66
N MET A 355 -4.59 5.90 -4.81
CA MET A 355 -3.97 6.40 -6.03
C MET A 355 -4.24 5.47 -7.22
N THR A 356 -4.17 4.15 -7.04
CA THR A 356 -4.60 3.17 -8.06
C THR A 356 -6.01 3.46 -8.57
N ILE A 357 -6.96 3.72 -7.66
CA ILE A 357 -8.35 4.08 -8.00
C ILE A 357 -8.41 5.40 -8.77
N THR A 358 -7.60 6.41 -8.40
CA THR A 358 -7.59 7.69 -9.11
C THR A 358 -7.11 7.56 -10.54
N ILE A 359 -6.12 6.70 -10.82
CA ILE A 359 -5.60 6.47 -12.17
C ILE A 359 -6.73 5.95 -13.08
N GLU A 360 -7.48 4.96 -12.61
CA GLU A 360 -8.61 4.40 -13.36
C GLU A 360 -9.76 5.42 -13.52
N LYS A 361 -10.14 6.11 -12.44
CA LYS A 361 -11.28 7.04 -12.46
C LYS A 361 -11.01 8.29 -13.30
N MET A 362 -9.81 8.83 -13.26
CA MET A 362 -9.46 10.09 -13.94
C MET A 362 -8.97 9.87 -15.38
N GLY A 363 -8.46 8.68 -15.69
CA GLY A 363 -7.95 8.34 -17.02
C GLY A 363 -6.96 9.37 -17.55
N SER A 364 -7.24 9.95 -18.71
CA SER A 364 -6.34 10.92 -19.37
C SER A 364 -6.21 12.27 -18.64
N GLN A 365 -7.06 12.52 -17.64
CA GLN A 365 -6.99 13.75 -16.84
C GLN A 365 -6.11 13.60 -15.61
N TRP A 366 -5.60 12.39 -15.33
CA TRP A 366 -4.82 12.11 -14.15
C TRP A 366 -3.52 12.90 -14.11
N SER A 367 -3.22 13.45 -12.94
CA SER A 367 -1.90 13.92 -12.54
C SER A 367 -1.71 13.59 -11.07
N LEU A 368 -0.46 13.50 -10.61
CA LEU A 368 -0.20 13.26 -9.18
C LEU A 368 -0.84 14.34 -8.31
N GLU A 369 -0.79 15.61 -8.74
CA GLU A 369 -1.46 16.72 -8.05
C GLU A 369 -2.98 16.51 -7.90
N LYS A 370 -3.66 16.11 -8.98
CA LYS A 370 -5.10 15.84 -8.93
C LYS A 370 -5.41 14.62 -8.07
N ALA A 371 -4.56 13.59 -8.10
CA ALA A 371 -4.71 12.43 -7.23
C ALA A 371 -4.59 12.84 -5.76
N VAL A 372 -3.58 13.64 -5.41
CA VAL A 372 -3.40 14.21 -4.06
C VAL A 372 -4.64 14.98 -3.62
N GLN A 373 -5.14 15.89 -4.46
CA GLN A 373 -6.34 16.68 -4.13
C GLN A 373 -7.60 15.83 -4.02
N TYR A 374 -7.71 14.77 -4.83
CA TYR A 374 -8.85 13.86 -4.80
C TYR A 374 -8.85 12.95 -3.57
N ILE A 375 -7.67 12.60 -3.05
CA ILE A 375 -7.48 11.73 -1.88
C ILE A 375 -7.52 12.55 -0.58
N LEU A 376 -6.68 13.58 -0.46
CA LEU A 376 -6.48 14.36 0.76
C LEU A 376 -7.39 15.59 0.85
N GLY A 377 -7.84 16.11 -0.30
CA GLY A 377 -8.71 17.30 -0.40
C GLY A 377 -8.04 18.48 -1.12
N GLU A 378 -8.85 19.40 -1.65
CA GLU A 378 -8.42 20.50 -2.54
C GLU A 378 -7.45 21.52 -1.90
N ASN A 379 -7.41 21.54 -0.56
CA ASN A 379 -6.54 22.44 0.20
C ASN A 379 -5.07 21.99 0.23
N TYR A 380 -4.80 20.72 -0.10
CA TYR A 380 -3.43 20.21 -0.14
C TYR A 380 -2.74 20.63 -1.44
N LYS A 381 -1.69 21.45 -1.31
CA LYS A 381 -0.88 21.93 -2.44
C LYS A 381 0.41 21.12 -2.53
N MET A 382 0.79 20.77 -3.76
CA MET A 382 1.98 19.96 -4.02
C MET A 382 3.26 20.62 -3.53
N GLU A 383 3.37 21.95 -3.64
CA GLU A 383 4.54 22.69 -3.18
C GLU A 383 4.69 22.64 -1.66
N ASP A 384 3.60 22.84 -0.91
CA ASP A 384 3.60 22.77 0.55
C ASP A 384 3.98 21.36 1.04
N LEU A 385 3.36 20.34 0.45
CA LEU A 385 3.66 18.93 0.75
C LEU A 385 5.10 18.57 0.40
N TRP A 386 5.61 19.03 -0.74
CA TRP A 386 6.99 18.79 -1.15
C TRP A 386 7.97 19.47 -0.19
N ASN A 387 7.71 20.71 0.21
CA ASN A 387 8.54 21.43 1.16
C ASN A 387 8.57 20.73 2.53
N GLU A 388 7.41 20.28 3.03
CA GLU A 388 7.35 19.51 4.27
C GLU A 388 8.12 18.17 4.17
N TYR A 389 8.00 17.45 3.05
CA TYR A 389 8.80 16.24 2.78
C TYR A 389 10.31 16.49 2.85
N ILE A 390 10.77 17.60 2.27
CA ILE A 390 12.19 17.98 2.31
C ILE A 390 12.64 18.34 3.74
N GLU A 391 11.82 19.04 4.53
CA GLU A 391 12.14 19.38 5.92
C GLU A 391 12.15 18.14 6.83
N ASP A 392 11.24 17.19 6.61
CA ASP A 392 11.28 15.88 7.27
C ASP A 392 12.59 15.16 6.93
N ALA A 393 12.97 15.07 5.66
CA ALA A 393 14.21 14.42 5.25
C ALA A 393 15.46 15.09 5.86
N LYS A 394 15.48 16.42 5.98
CA LYS A 394 16.58 17.15 6.63
C LYS A 394 16.68 16.83 8.12
N SER A 395 15.54 16.80 8.82
CA SER A 395 15.53 16.53 10.25
C SER A 395 15.89 15.07 10.57
N GLU A 396 15.53 14.14 9.69
CA GLU A 396 15.96 12.73 9.78
C GLU A 396 17.45 12.54 9.48
N ASN A 397 18.06 13.35 8.63
CA ASN A 397 19.49 13.25 8.27
C ASN A 397 20.46 13.68 9.39
N VAL A 398 19.95 14.30 10.45
CA VAL A 398 20.74 14.82 11.59
C VAL A 398 20.64 13.89 12.82
N GLY A 399 19.72 12.93 12.81
CA GLY A 399 19.58 11.87 13.83
C GLY A 399 20.43 10.66 13.50
#